data_AF-A0A8T3XLL0-F1
#
_entry.id   AF-A0A8T3XLL0-F1
#
_cell.length_a   1.000
_cell.length_b   1.000
_cell.length_c   1.000
_cell.angle_alpha   90.00
_cell.angle_beta   90.00
_cell.angle_gamma   90.00
#
_symmetry.space_group_name_H-M   'P 1'
#
loop_
_entity.id
_entity.type
_entity.pdbx_description
1 polymer ?
#
loop_
_entity_poly.entity_id
_entity_poly.type
_entity_poly.pdbx_seq_one_letter_code
_entity_poly.pdbx_strand_id
1 'polypeptide(L)'
;MLLPYMYLLVSYALVYFIDLKNSFKNAVIFLILALFILSAIRISIFLDSESNKSDKYEALQSRLEEAKGNIWISSPIIAAESGKKISKLVYYPVFWQDFDETLLESKKADFIFLDTCDLDCRPFDLECGDNKKKMIAFFKQNFNQIYSKQGDCQQFVFKRYSK
;
A
#
# COMPACT_ATOMS: atom_id res chain seq x y z
N MET A 1 -9.78 -21.34 1.28
CA MET A 1 -9.25 -22.73 1.37
C MET A 1 -9.44 -23.56 0.09
N LEU A 2 -9.89 -22.99 -1.05
CA LEU A 2 -10.11 -23.74 -2.30
C LEU A 2 -8.85 -23.91 -3.17
N LEU A 3 -7.80 -23.13 -2.90
CA LEU A 3 -6.54 -23.12 -3.67
C LEU A 3 -5.92 -24.52 -3.85
N PRO A 4 -5.76 -25.36 -2.81
CA PRO A 4 -5.15 -26.68 -2.98
C PRO A 4 -5.91 -27.60 -3.94
N TYR A 5 -7.25 -27.54 -3.91
CA TYR A 5 -8.09 -28.34 -4.79
C TYR A 5 -8.01 -27.89 -6.24
N MET A 6 -7.85 -26.59 -6.50
CA MET A 6 -7.65 -26.08 -7.86
C MET A 6 -6.32 -26.57 -8.46
N TYR A 7 -5.25 -26.61 -7.67
CA TYR A 7 -3.96 -27.13 -8.15
C TYR A 7 -4.04 -28.60 -8.55
N LEU A 8 -4.68 -29.44 -7.72
CA LEU A 8 -4.87 -30.86 -8.05
C LEU A 8 -5.69 -31.06 -9.33
N LEU A 9 -6.74 -30.27 -9.52
CA LEU A 9 -7.62 -30.36 -10.68
C LEU A 9 -6.91 -29.89 -11.97
N VAL A 10 -6.09 -28.85 -11.87
CA VAL A 10 -5.24 -28.36 -12.98
C VAL A 10 -4.16 -29.39 -13.33
N SER A 11 -3.47 -29.97 -12.34
CA SER A 11 -2.48 -31.02 -12.57
C SER A 11 -3.09 -32.25 -13.24
N TYR A 12 -4.28 -32.68 -12.80
CA TYR A 12 -4.99 -33.81 -13.41
C TYR A 12 -5.42 -33.52 -14.86
N ALA A 13 -5.96 -32.32 -15.12
CA ALA A 13 -6.34 -31.90 -16.47
C ALA A 13 -5.12 -31.89 -17.41
N LEU A 14 -3.96 -31.39 -16.94
CA LEU A 14 -2.73 -31.39 -17.74
C LEU A 14 -2.28 -32.81 -18.12
N VAL A 15 -2.31 -33.77 -17.20
CA VAL A 15 -1.97 -35.17 -17.48
C VAL A 15 -2.95 -35.77 -18.50
N TYR A 16 -4.24 -35.53 -18.33
CA TYR A 16 -5.27 -36.00 -19.26
C TYR A 16 -5.07 -35.45 -20.68
N PHE A 17 -4.69 -34.17 -20.82
CA PHE A 17 -4.41 -33.58 -22.14
C PHE A 17 -3.13 -34.11 -22.80
N ILE A 18 -2.15 -34.57 -22.02
CA ILE A 18 -0.91 -35.18 -22.56
C ILE A 18 -1.20 -36.56 -23.18
N ASP A 19 -2.19 -37.27 -22.65
CA ASP A 19 -2.62 -38.61 -23.09
C ASP A 19 -3.64 -38.59 -24.24
N LEU A 20 -4.11 -37.41 -24.65
CA LEU A 20 -5.01 -37.29 -25.81
C LEU A 20 -4.33 -37.75 -27.11
N LYS A 21 -5.11 -38.38 -27.99
CA LYS A 21 -4.69 -38.92 -29.30
C LYS A 21 -3.81 -37.92 -30.06
N ASN A 22 -2.68 -38.43 -30.60
CA ASN A 22 -1.55 -37.65 -31.14
C ASN A 22 -1.92 -36.51 -32.12
N SER A 23 -3.07 -36.63 -32.80
CA SER A 23 -3.55 -35.63 -33.76
C SER A 23 -3.94 -34.28 -33.15
N PHE A 24 -4.35 -34.22 -31.87
CA PHE A 24 -4.78 -32.97 -31.20
C PHE A 24 -3.79 -32.48 -30.13
N LYS A 25 -2.84 -33.33 -29.73
CA LYS A 25 -1.85 -33.03 -28.70
C LYS A 25 -1.07 -31.74 -29.00
N ASN A 26 -0.59 -31.59 -30.22
CA ASN A 26 0.18 -30.40 -30.64
C ASN A 26 -0.68 -29.13 -30.58
N ALA A 27 -1.97 -29.21 -30.95
CA ALA A 27 -2.88 -28.08 -30.92
C ALA A 27 -3.19 -27.63 -29.48
N VAL A 28 -3.40 -28.58 -28.55
CA VAL A 28 -3.66 -28.28 -27.13
C VAL A 28 -2.42 -27.70 -26.46
N ILE A 29 -1.24 -28.27 -26.70
CA ILE A 29 0.02 -27.73 -26.16
C ILE A 29 0.26 -26.31 -26.66
N PHE A 30 0.04 -26.06 -27.96
CA PHE A 30 0.18 -24.72 -28.54
C PHE A 30 -0.81 -23.73 -27.92
N LEU A 31 -2.07 -24.14 -27.68
CA LEU A 31 -3.07 -23.31 -27.01
C LEU A 31 -2.66 -22.94 -25.58
N ILE A 32 -2.15 -23.90 -24.80
CA ILE A 32 -1.67 -23.65 -23.43
C ILE A 32 -0.50 -22.68 -23.44
N LEU A 33 0.47 -22.87 -24.34
CA LEU A 33 1.60 -21.96 -24.53
C LEU A 33 1.13 -20.55 -24.92
N ALA A 34 0.18 -20.44 -25.85
CA ALA A 34 -0.39 -19.16 -26.28
C ALA A 34 -1.08 -18.44 -25.12
N LEU A 35 -1.89 -19.15 -24.32
CA LEU A 35 -2.52 -18.59 -23.12
C LEU A 35 -1.49 -18.14 -22.09
N PHE A 36 -0.43 -18.92 -21.89
CA PHE A 36 0.64 -18.56 -20.98
C PHE A 36 1.38 -17.29 -21.45
N ILE A 37 1.74 -17.21 -22.72
CA ILE A 37 2.39 -16.02 -23.31
C ILE A 37 1.48 -14.80 -23.21
N LEU A 38 0.19 -14.92 -23.56
CA LEU A 38 -0.78 -13.83 -23.45
C LEU A 38 -0.93 -13.36 -21.99
N SER A 39 -0.93 -14.28 -21.04
CA SER A 39 -0.99 -13.95 -19.61
C SER A 39 0.29 -13.24 -19.15
N ALA A 40 1.46 -13.68 -19.61
CA ALA A 40 2.75 -13.06 -19.30
C ALA A 40 2.86 -11.64 -19.87
N ILE A 41 2.38 -11.42 -21.10
CA ILE A 41 2.31 -10.08 -21.70
C ILE A 41 1.44 -9.14 -20.86
N ARG A 42 0.26 -9.61 -20.42
CA ARG A 42 -0.62 -8.82 -19.55
C ARG A 42 0.05 -8.48 -18.21
N ILE A 43 0.74 -9.43 -17.59
CA ILE A 43 1.49 -9.21 -16.35
C ILE A 43 2.62 -8.20 -16.60
N SER A 44 3.36 -8.32 -17.69
CA SER A 44 4.43 -7.37 -18.04
C SER A 44 3.88 -5.96 -18.23
N ILE A 45 2.81 -5.79 -19.00
CA ILE A 45 2.17 -4.47 -19.21
C ILE A 45 1.67 -3.90 -17.88
N PHE A 46 1.11 -4.73 -17.00
CA PHE A 46 0.67 -4.30 -15.68
C PHE A 46 1.85 -3.86 -14.81
N LEU A 47 2.92 -4.65 -14.77
CA LEU A 47 4.14 -4.32 -14.03
C LEU A 47 4.81 -3.05 -14.57
N ASP A 48 4.89 -2.89 -15.89
CA ASP A 48 5.42 -1.68 -16.52
C ASP A 48 4.54 -0.45 -16.25
N SER A 49 3.22 -0.64 -16.16
CA SER A 49 2.30 0.45 -15.80
C SER A 49 2.39 0.83 -14.32
N GLU A 50 2.68 -0.12 -13.43
CA GLU A 50 2.91 0.15 -12.01
C GLU A 50 4.30 0.74 -11.77
N SER A 51 5.33 0.27 -12.48
CA SER A 51 6.70 0.80 -12.35
C SER A 51 6.86 2.19 -12.99
N ASN A 52 6.10 2.51 -14.04
CA ASN A 52 6.10 3.84 -14.66
C ASN A 52 5.13 4.84 -14.01
N LYS A 53 4.28 4.43 -13.06
CA LYS A 53 3.65 5.41 -12.17
C LYS A 53 4.81 5.97 -11.34
N SER A 54 5.14 7.27 -11.51
CA SER A 54 6.12 7.94 -10.65
C SER A 54 5.82 7.50 -9.22
N ASP A 55 6.78 6.87 -8.53
CA ASP A 55 6.48 6.18 -7.27
C ASP A 55 5.66 7.14 -6.41
N LYS A 56 4.42 6.74 -6.14
CA LYS A 56 3.43 7.58 -5.46
C LYS A 56 4.02 8.10 -4.13
N TYR A 57 4.99 7.37 -3.59
CA TYR A 57 5.68 7.66 -2.34
C TYR A 57 7.06 8.29 -2.51
N GLU A 58 7.58 8.48 -3.73
CA GLU A 58 8.92 9.05 -3.99
C GLU A 58 9.13 10.37 -3.23
N ALA A 59 8.12 11.25 -3.29
CA ALA A 59 8.17 12.55 -2.61
C ALA A 59 8.16 12.45 -1.08
N LEU A 60 7.52 11.40 -0.51
CA LEU A 60 7.50 11.14 0.92
C LEU A 60 8.80 10.44 1.37
N GLN A 61 9.28 9.46 0.61
CA GLN A 61 10.55 8.74 0.85
C GLN A 61 11.75 9.69 0.79
N SER A 62 11.83 10.54 -0.24
CA SER A 62 12.88 11.56 -0.36
C SER A 62 12.93 12.48 0.87
N ARG A 63 11.77 12.90 1.39
CA ARG A 63 11.68 13.72 2.62
C ARG A 63 11.97 12.93 3.90
N LEU A 64 11.67 11.64 3.90
CA LEU A 64 11.97 10.74 5.02
C LEU A 64 13.49 10.60 5.22
N GLU A 65 14.26 10.60 4.14
CA GLU A 65 15.74 10.56 4.22
C GLU A 65 16.34 11.79 4.94
N GLU A 66 15.71 12.95 4.81
CA GLU A 66 16.12 14.17 5.51
C GLU A 66 15.61 14.24 6.96
N ALA A 67 14.56 13.48 7.30
CA ALA A 67 13.97 13.49 8.63
C ALA A 67 14.89 12.82 9.68
N LYS A 68 14.84 13.37 10.90
CA LYS A 68 15.58 12.89 12.08
C LYS A 68 14.66 12.96 13.30
N GLY A 69 14.86 12.05 14.25
CA GLY A 69 14.09 11.98 15.50
C GLY A 69 12.95 10.96 15.45
N ASN A 70 11.90 11.24 16.20
CA ASN A 70 10.72 10.38 16.32
C ASN A 70 9.83 10.52 15.08
N ILE A 71 9.95 9.57 14.16
CA ILE A 71 9.24 9.60 12.88
C ILE A 71 7.99 8.70 12.95
N TRP A 72 6.86 9.27 12.56
CA TRP A 72 5.58 8.58 12.45
C TRP A 72 5.18 8.51 10.97
N ILE A 73 4.69 7.36 10.50
CA ILE A 73 4.25 7.17 9.11
C ILE A 73 2.88 6.52 9.06
N SER A 74 2.01 6.79 8.09
CA SER A 74 0.74 6.05 7.93
C SER A 74 0.87 4.73 7.18
N SER A 75 1.91 4.59 6.36
CA SER A 75 2.10 3.44 5.49
C SER A 75 3.52 2.91 5.56
N PRO A 76 3.73 1.59 5.74
CA PRO A 76 5.06 1.00 5.75
C PRO A 76 5.85 1.25 4.45
N ILE A 77 5.15 1.41 3.32
CA ILE A 77 5.78 1.63 2.01
C ILE A 77 6.57 2.95 1.95
N ILE A 78 6.20 3.93 2.78
CA ILE A 78 6.95 5.21 2.91
C ILE A 78 8.37 4.95 3.44
N ALA A 79 8.56 3.88 4.21
CA ALA A 79 9.84 3.53 4.81
C ALA A 79 10.54 2.34 4.12
N ALA A 80 9.94 1.72 3.10
CA ALA A 80 10.41 0.47 2.51
C ALA A 80 11.83 0.56 1.97
N GLU A 81 12.20 1.71 1.39
CA GLU A 81 13.54 1.96 0.85
C GLU A 81 14.41 2.81 1.79
N SER A 82 13.90 3.18 2.96
CA SER A 82 14.61 4.05 3.89
C SER A 82 15.43 3.27 4.90
N GLY A 83 16.64 3.74 5.21
CA GLY A 83 17.42 3.23 6.35
C GLY A 83 16.92 3.74 7.71
N LYS A 84 15.76 4.41 7.75
CA LYS A 84 15.28 5.17 8.91
C LYS A 84 14.51 4.28 9.88
N LYS A 85 14.78 4.47 11.17
CA LYS A 85 13.98 3.84 12.23
C LYS A 85 12.66 4.57 12.39
N ILE A 86 11.57 3.87 12.09
CA ILE A 86 10.20 4.38 12.29
C ILE A 86 9.80 4.15 13.74
N SER A 87 9.34 5.21 14.40
CA SER A 87 8.96 5.15 15.83
C SER A 87 7.54 4.65 16.02
N LYS A 88 6.62 5.03 15.13
CA LYS A 88 5.22 4.58 15.20
C LYS A 88 4.58 4.53 13.82
N LEU A 89 3.69 3.55 13.65
CA LEU A 89 2.83 3.43 12.48
C LEU A 89 1.44 3.99 12.80
N VAL A 90 1.00 4.98 12.01
CA VAL A 90 -0.30 5.65 12.07
C VAL A 90 -1.27 4.91 11.14
N TYR A 91 -1.65 3.70 11.53
CA TYR A 91 -2.48 2.82 10.70
C TYR A 91 -3.86 2.56 11.33
N TYR A 92 -4.89 2.55 10.48
CA TYR A 92 -6.25 2.18 10.88
C TYR A 92 -6.39 0.65 10.92
N PRO A 93 -7.01 0.03 11.94
CA PRO A 93 -7.81 0.63 13.02
C PRO A 93 -7.05 0.78 14.35
N VAL A 94 -5.74 0.49 14.40
CA VAL A 94 -4.97 0.51 15.65
C VAL A 94 -5.01 1.90 16.29
N PHE A 95 -5.03 2.94 15.47
CA PHE A 95 -5.10 4.32 15.93
C PHE A 95 -6.48 4.71 16.52
N TRP A 96 -7.53 3.88 16.34
CA TRP A 96 -8.93 4.25 16.61
C TRP A 96 -9.46 3.73 17.95
N GLN A 97 -8.89 2.64 18.49
CA GLN A 97 -9.31 2.16 19.82
C GLN A 97 -8.99 3.21 20.90
N ASP A 98 -7.89 3.95 20.74
CA ASP A 98 -7.43 4.98 21.69
C ASP A 98 -7.10 6.30 20.95
N PHE A 99 -8.06 6.83 20.19
CA PHE A 99 -7.86 8.01 19.32
C PHE A 99 -7.25 9.20 20.08
N ASP A 100 -7.82 9.54 21.24
CA ASP A 100 -7.36 10.67 22.05
C ASP A 100 -5.95 10.45 22.62
N GLU A 101 -5.67 9.25 23.11
CA GLU A 101 -4.33 8.90 23.61
C GLU A 101 -3.31 8.96 22.47
N THR A 102 -3.69 8.47 21.30
CA THR A 102 -2.78 8.44 20.16
C THR A 102 -2.49 9.85 19.60
N LEU A 103 -3.46 10.76 19.65
CA LEU A 103 -3.25 12.19 19.37
C LEU A 103 -2.36 12.86 20.43
N LEU A 104 -2.48 12.48 21.70
CA LEU A 104 -1.59 12.98 22.76
C LEU A 104 -0.15 12.49 22.55
N GLU A 105 0.01 11.21 22.21
CA GLU A 105 1.31 10.63 21.91
C GLU A 105 1.95 11.23 20.66
N SER A 106 1.14 11.66 19.68
CA SER A 106 1.66 12.24 18.43
C SER A 106 2.45 13.51 18.69
N LYS A 107 2.20 14.22 19.80
CA LYS A 107 3.00 15.37 20.23
C LYS A 107 4.49 15.02 20.44
N LYS A 108 4.81 13.73 20.68
CA LYS A 108 6.18 13.19 20.77
C LYS A 108 6.82 12.90 19.41
N ALA A 109 6.08 12.97 18.31
CA ALA A 109 6.63 12.87 16.95
C ALA A 109 7.33 14.17 16.52
N ASP A 110 8.52 14.04 15.93
CA ASP A 110 9.25 15.15 15.32
C ASP A 110 8.81 15.35 13.86
N PHE A 111 8.51 14.24 13.18
CA PHE A 111 7.95 14.22 11.82
C PHE A 111 6.79 13.24 11.73
N ILE A 112 5.77 13.61 10.96
CA ILE A 112 4.61 12.78 10.67
C ILE A 112 4.39 12.77 9.15
N PHE A 113 4.52 11.60 8.54
CA PHE A 113 4.29 11.35 7.12
C PHE A 113 2.96 10.64 6.96
N LEU A 114 2.05 11.23 6.19
CA LEU A 114 0.69 10.72 6.04
C LEU A 114 0.33 10.60 4.58
N ASP A 115 -0.24 9.46 4.23
CA ASP A 115 -1.03 9.23 3.02
C ASP A 115 -2.44 8.81 3.46
N THR A 116 -3.42 9.57 2.99
CA THR A 116 -4.82 9.36 3.37
C THR A 116 -5.43 8.10 2.76
N CYS A 117 -4.81 7.49 1.74
CA CYS A 117 -5.22 6.18 1.22
C CYS A 117 -5.07 5.07 2.27
N ASP A 118 -4.02 5.11 3.09
CA ASP A 118 -3.76 4.08 4.10
C ASP A 118 -4.64 4.24 5.36
N LEU A 119 -5.39 5.34 5.41
CA LEU A 119 -6.37 5.65 6.46
C LEU A 119 -7.78 5.35 5.93
N ASP A 120 -7.96 4.17 5.35
CA ASP A 120 -9.24 3.77 4.76
C ASP A 120 -10.21 3.29 5.83
N CYS A 121 -11.48 3.61 5.65
CA CYS A 121 -12.52 3.32 6.63
C CYS A 121 -13.14 1.94 6.39
N ARG A 122 -13.44 1.22 7.46
CA ARG A 122 -14.28 0.02 7.33
C ARG A 122 -15.67 0.41 6.82
N PRO A 123 -16.32 -0.40 5.97
CA PRO A 123 -17.63 -0.08 5.39
C PRO A 123 -18.73 0.24 6.41
N PHE A 124 -18.61 -0.28 7.64
CA PHE A 124 -19.60 -0.12 8.71
C PHE A 124 -19.20 0.93 9.76
N ASP A 125 -18.04 1.56 9.63
CA ASP A 125 -17.55 2.57 10.57
C ASP A 125 -17.95 3.97 10.08
N LEU A 126 -19.15 4.40 10.48
CA LEU A 126 -19.73 5.69 10.10
C LEU A 126 -18.95 6.88 10.69
N GLU A 127 -18.25 6.68 11.81
CA GLU A 127 -17.53 7.75 12.51
C GLU A 127 -16.12 7.96 11.95
N CYS A 128 -15.56 6.97 11.26
CA CYS A 128 -14.21 7.01 10.72
C CYS A 128 -13.95 8.22 9.82
N GLY A 129 -14.91 8.58 8.96
CA GLY A 129 -14.78 9.73 8.06
C GLY A 129 -14.57 11.04 8.80
N ASP A 130 -15.31 11.27 9.89
CA ASP A 130 -15.20 12.48 10.68
C ASP A 130 -13.97 12.47 11.60
N ASN A 131 -13.61 11.31 12.16
CA ASN A 131 -12.39 11.18 12.97
C ASN A 131 -11.13 11.37 12.14
N LYS A 132 -11.09 10.86 10.91
CA LYS A 132 -10.01 11.14 9.95
C LYS A 132 -9.85 12.63 9.71
N LYS A 133 -10.96 13.36 9.49
CA LYS A 133 -10.94 14.83 9.35
C LYS A 133 -10.42 15.52 10.61
N LYS A 134 -10.88 15.11 11.80
CA LYS A 134 -10.41 15.65 13.09
C LYS A 134 -8.92 15.44 13.29
N MET A 135 -8.40 14.25 12.97
CA MET A 135 -6.97 13.94 13.07
C MET A 135 -6.13 14.82 12.14
N ILE A 136 -6.53 14.94 10.87
CA ILE A 136 -5.82 15.79 9.91
C ILE A 136 -5.86 17.26 10.36
N ALA A 137 -7.01 17.74 10.86
CA ALA A 137 -7.14 19.08 11.40
C ALA A 137 -6.23 19.30 12.62
N PHE A 138 -6.18 18.33 13.53
CA PHE A 138 -5.29 18.36 14.68
C PHE A 138 -3.81 18.47 14.26
N PHE A 139 -3.35 17.67 13.30
CA PHE A 139 -1.96 17.77 12.82
C PHE A 139 -1.68 19.12 12.16
N LYS A 140 -2.60 19.63 11.34
CA LYS A 140 -2.48 20.97 10.73
C LYS A 140 -2.40 22.11 11.75
N GLN A 141 -3.06 21.97 12.89
CA GLN A 141 -3.06 22.98 13.96
C GLN A 141 -1.83 22.89 14.87
N ASN A 142 -1.31 21.68 15.11
CA ASN A 142 -0.28 21.44 16.13
C ASN A 142 1.14 21.25 15.55
N PHE A 143 1.27 21.12 14.22
CA PHE A 143 2.54 20.91 13.54
C PHE A 143 2.67 21.84 12.33
N ASN A 144 3.91 22.13 11.95
CA ASN A 144 4.20 22.85 10.72
C ASN A 144 4.07 21.91 9.52
N GLN A 145 3.13 22.18 8.61
CA GLN A 145 2.98 21.42 7.39
C GLN A 145 4.06 21.85 6.36
N ILE A 146 5.05 20.99 6.12
CA ILE A 146 6.16 21.27 5.20
C ILE A 146 5.95 20.68 3.81
N TYR A 147 4.97 19.79 3.65
CA TYR A 147 4.59 19.21 2.37
C TYR A 147 3.11 18.88 2.32
N SER A 148 2.50 19.08 1.15
CA SER A 148 1.16 18.63 0.83
C SER A 148 1.07 18.35 -0.66
N LYS A 149 0.53 17.19 -1.03
CA LYS A 149 0.15 16.85 -2.41
C LYS A 149 -1.32 16.47 -2.44
N GLN A 150 -2.06 17.09 -3.36
CA GLN A 150 -3.45 16.73 -3.63
C GLN A 150 -3.53 15.75 -4.80
N GLY A 151 -4.56 14.92 -4.78
CA GLY A 151 -4.87 13.86 -5.74
C GLY A 151 -6.03 13.03 -5.19
N ASP A 152 -6.21 11.81 -5.69
CA ASP A 152 -7.22 10.87 -5.16
C ASP A 152 -7.00 10.60 -3.67
N CYS A 153 -5.73 10.58 -3.25
CA CYS A 153 -5.31 10.62 -1.86
C CYS A 153 -4.41 11.81 -1.61
N GLN A 154 -4.67 12.46 -0.49
CA GLN A 154 -3.84 13.55 0.03
C GLN A 154 -2.64 12.97 0.77
N GLN A 155 -1.47 13.52 0.48
CA GLN A 155 -0.23 13.22 1.18
C GLN A 155 0.26 14.45 1.92
N PHE A 156 0.75 14.26 3.15
CA PHE A 156 1.23 15.33 4.01
C PHE A 156 2.56 14.95 4.67
N VAL A 157 3.40 15.96 4.88
CA VAL A 157 4.51 15.87 5.84
C VAL A 157 4.36 17.00 6.84
N PHE A 158 4.25 16.63 8.10
CA PHE A 158 4.21 17.55 9.23
C PHE A 158 5.52 17.47 10.01
N LYS A 159 6.02 18.62 10.44
CA LYS A 159 7.21 18.75 11.28
C LYS A 159 6.84 19.47 12.56
N ARG A 160 7.35 19.02 13.71
CA ARG A 160 7.14 19.74 14.97
C ARG A 160 7.69 21.16 14.85
N TYR A 161 6.99 22.15 15.40
CA TYR A 161 7.52 23.50 15.55
C TYR A 161 8.86 23.46 16.29
N SER A 162 9.90 24.05 15.70
CA SER A 162 11.15 24.30 16.42
C SER A 162 10.84 25.24 17.58
N LYS A 163 11.05 24.79 18.81
CA LYS A 163 11.11 25.69 19.98
C LYS A 163 12.40 26.48 19.96
#